data_AF-A0A352NIR7-F1
#
_entry.id   AF-A0A352NIR7-F1
#
_cell.length_a   1.000
_cell.length_b   1.000
_cell.length_c   1.000
_cell.angle_alpha   90.00
_cell.angle_beta   90.00
_cell.angle_gamma   90.00
#
_symmetry.space_group_name_H-M   'P 1'
#
loop_
_entity.id
_entity.type
_entity.pdbx_description
1 polymer ?
#
loop_
_entity_poly.entity_id
_entity_poly.type
_entity_poly.pdbx_seq_one_letter_code
_entity_poly.pdbx_strand_id
1 'polypeptide(L)'
;AVIELSNEYTRKLFSRRERGFGNRILFEAANLATASMQTKLNLAQMVDRGALTPNEWREVFNLAPVPGGDDPVRRLDTAPVKGGEKA
;
A
#
# COMPACT_ATOMS: atom_id res chain seq x y z
N ALA A 1 -11.07 -19.63 -3.41
CA ALA A 1 -11.29 -18.97 -4.72
C ALA A 1 -10.04 -18.27 -5.27
N VAL A 2 -9.63 -17.10 -4.78
CA VAL A 2 -8.55 -16.28 -5.39
C VAL A 2 -7.16 -16.95 -5.31
N ILE A 3 -6.82 -17.54 -4.16
CA ILE A 3 -5.55 -18.27 -3.96
C ILE A 3 -5.50 -19.52 -4.85
N GLU A 4 -6.61 -20.24 -4.98
CA GLU A 4 -6.71 -21.43 -5.83
C GLU A 4 -6.54 -21.07 -7.31
N LEU A 5 -7.14 -19.95 -7.75
CA LEU A 5 -6.94 -19.42 -9.09
C LEU A 5 -5.48 -19.03 -9.34
N SER A 6 -4.87 -18.31 -8.39
CA SER A 6 -3.45 -17.92 -8.44
C SER A 6 -2.53 -19.13 -8.59
N ASN A 7 -2.78 -20.20 -7.84
CA ASN A 7 -2.03 -21.45 -7.94
C ASN A 7 -2.24 -22.18 -9.27
N GLU A 8 -3.48 -22.21 -9.79
CA GLU A 8 -3.79 -22.81 -11.09
C GLU A 8 -3.16 -22.06 -12.26
N TYR A 9 -3.21 -20.72 -12.25
CA TYR A 9 -2.55 -19.88 -13.25
C TYR A 9 -1.03 -20.04 -13.20
N THR A 10 -0.45 -20.04 -12.00
CA THR A 10 0.98 -20.31 -11.79
C THR A 10 1.38 -21.68 -12.35
N ARG A 11 0.58 -22.72 -12.15
CA ARG A 11 0.86 -24.08 -12.65
C ARG A 11 0.75 -24.19 -14.17
N LYS A 12 -0.23 -23.51 -14.78
CA LYS A 12 -0.54 -23.61 -16.21
C LYS A 12 0.35 -22.73 -17.08
N LEU A 13 0.75 -21.55 -16.60
CA LEU A 13 1.54 -20.59 -17.37
C LEU A 13 3.05 -20.79 -17.18
N PHE A 14 3.51 -21.24 -16.01
CA PHE A 14 4.93 -21.49 -15.78
C PHE A 14 5.30 -22.97 -15.91
N SER A 15 6.40 -23.21 -16.62
CA SER A 15 7.06 -24.50 -16.67
C SER A 15 7.52 -24.96 -15.28
N ARG A 16 7.80 -26.27 -15.13
CA ARG A 16 8.35 -26.81 -13.88
C ARG A 16 9.66 -26.12 -13.48
N ARG A 17 10.48 -25.74 -14.46
CA ARG A 17 11.76 -25.06 -14.24
C ARG A 17 11.56 -23.63 -13.73
N GLU A 18 10.65 -22.86 -14.33
CA GLU A 18 10.35 -21.49 -13.90
C GLU A 18 9.77 -21.44 -12.48
N ARG A 19 8.91 -22.40 -12.11
CA ARG A 19 8.41 -22.50 -10.74
C ARG A 19 9.52 -22.86 -9.73
N GLY A 20 10.52 -23.63 -10.15
CA GLY A 20 11.71 -23.94 -9.36
C GLY A 20 12.58 -22.71 -9.05
N PHE A 21 12.53 -21.68 -9.90
CA PHE A 21 13.16 -20.37 -9.65
C PHE A 21 12.30 -19.42 -8.80
N GLY A 22 11.14 -19.87 -8.31
CA GLY A 22 10.26 -19.08 -7.46
C GLY A 22 9.24 -18.21 -8.20
N ASN A 23 9.12 -18.34 -9.54
CA ASN A 23 8.13 -17.61 -10.32
C ASN A 23 6.72 -18.07 -9.96
N ARG A 24 5.88 -17.12 -9.53
CA ARG A 24 4.47 -17.36 -9.18
C ARG A 24 3.61 -16.15 -9.54
N ILE A 25 2.38 -16.43 -9.95
CA ILE A 25 1.35 -15.44 -10.23
C ILE A 25 0.50 -15.33 -8.97
N LEU A 26 0.67 -14.24 -8.22
CA LEU A 26 -0.21 -13.92 -7.10
C LEU A 26 -1.40 -13.10 -7.57
N PHE A 27 -2.59 -13.49 -7.11
CA PHE A 27 -3.77 -12.65 -7.19
C PHE A 27 -4.04 -12.10 -5.82
N GLU A 28 -3.86 -10.80 -5.69
CA GLU A 28 -4.12 -10.09 -4.46
C GLU A 28 -5.50 -9.46 -4.54
N ALA A 29 -6.44 -10.01 -3.78
CA ALA A 29 -7.75 -9.38 -3.55
C ALA A 29 -7.60 -8.38 -2.41
N ALA A 30 -6.72 -7.39 -2.54
CA ALA A 30 -6.75 -6.25 -1.64
C ALA A 30 -8.09 -5.55 -1.90
N ASN A 31 -8.95 -5.45 -0.89
CA ASN A 31 -10.25 -4.80 -1.05
C ASN A 31 -10.13 -3.34 -1.54
N LEU A 32 -8.95 -2.72 -1.32
CA LEU A 32 -8.55 -1.44 -1.88
C LEU A 32 -7.99 -1.50 -3.31
N ALA A 33 -7.53 -2.65 -3.82
CA ALA A 33 -7.12 -2.78 -5.22
C ALA A 33 -8.30 -2.58 -6.19
N THR A 34 -9.50 -2.97 -5.77
CA THR A 34 -10.79 -2.70 -6.47
C THR A 34 -11.31 -1.28 -6.26
N ALA A 35 -10.73 -0.50 -5.34
CA ALA A 35 -11.09 0.89 -5.20
C ALA A 35 -10.64 1.66 -6.45
N SER A 36 -11.52 2.52 -6.97
CA SER A 36 -11.20 3.35 -8.12
C SER A 36 -9.92 4.17 -7.87
N MET A 37 -9.19 4.52 -8.91
CA MET A 37 -8.04 5.43 -8.80
C MET A 37 -8.40 6.72 -8.07
N GLN A 38 -9.62 7.22 -8.26
CA GLN A 38 -10.15 8.36 -7.53
C GLN A 38 -10.20 8.13 -6.02
N THR A 39 -10.69 6.97 -5.58
CA THR A 39 -10.74 6.58 -4.16
C THR A 39 -9.34 6.48 -3.57
N LYS A 40 -8.38 5.90 -4.31
CA LYS A 40 -6.99 5.79 -3.86
C LYS A 40 -6.28 7.14 -3.73
N LEU A 41 -6.56 8.07 -4.65
CA LEU A 41 -6.05 9.45 -4.59
C LEU A 41 -6.68 10.23 -3.43
N ASN A 42 -7.96 10.01 -3.12
CA ASN A 42 -8.62 10.65 -1.98
C ASN A 42 -7.98 10.28 -0.63
N LEU A 43 -7.31 9.13 -0.53
CA LEU A 43 -6.56 8.73 0.68
C LEU A 43 -5.33 9.59 0.96
N ALA A 44 -4.84 10.38 0.00
CA ALA A 44 -3.79 11.36 0.25
C ALA A 44 -4.18 12.36 1.37
N GLN A 45 -5.48 12.64 1.50
CA GLN A 45 -6.01 13.49 2.57
C GLN A 45 -5.87 12.87 3.97
N MET A 46 -5.74 11.55 4.08
CA MET A 46 -5.49 10.85 5.34
C MET A 46 -4.00 10.92 5.70
N VAL A 47 -3.12 10.90 4.70
CA VAL A 47 -1.68 11.12 4.88
C VAL A 47 -1.43 12.55 5.34
N ASP A 48 -2.04 13.55 4.68
CA ASP A 48 -1.92 14.96 5.05
C ASP A 48 -2.35 15.26 6.50
N ARG A 49 -3.35 14.52 7.01
CA ARG A 49 -3.86 14.64 8.38
C ARG A 49 -3.08 13.81 9.40
N GLY A 50 -2.07 13.05 8.97
CA GLY A 50 -1.31 12.12 9.81
C GLY A 50 -2.13 10.95 10.34
N ALA A 51 -3.24 10.59 9.68
CA ALA A 51 -4.06 9.42 9.98
C ALA A 51 -3.56 8.15 9.26
N LEU A 52 -2.82 8.32 8.17
CA LEU A 52 -2.04 7.28 7.50
C LEU A 52 -0.60 7.74 7.34
N THR A 53 0.33 6.80 7.42
CA THR A 53 1.71 7.01 7.04
C THR A 53 1.88 6.94 5.52
N PRO A 54 2.92 7.59 4.95
CA PRO A 54 3.25 7.42 3.54
C PRO A 54 3.42 5.97 3.09
N ASN A 55 3.96 5.08 3.93
CA ASN A 55 4.14 3.67 3.60
C ASN A 55 2.84 2.87 3.60
N GLU A 56 1.92 3.12 4.54
CA GLU A 56 0.57 2.53 4.51
C GLU A 56 -0.20 2.98 3.26
N TRP A 57 -0.06 4.25 2.85
CA TRP A 57 -0.64 4.71 1.59
C TRP A 57 0.02 4.07 0.37
N ARG A 58 1.33 3.84 0.38
CA ARG A 58 2.03 3.12 -0.70
C ARG A 58 1.62 1.66 -0.80
N GLU A 59 1.33 1.01 0.33
CA GLU A 59 0.79 -0.35 0.38
C GLU A 59 -0.55 -0.45 -0.36
N VAL A 60 -1.43 0.54 -0.26
CA VAL A 60 -2.69 0.62 -1.04
C VAL A 60 -2.47 0.60 -2.56
N PHE A 61 -1.32 1.10 -3.01
CA PHE A 61 -0.90 1.11 -4.41
C PHE A 61 -0.01 -0.09 -4.78
N ASN A 62 0.21 -1.02 -3.86
CA ASN A 62 1.18 -2.11 -4.01
C ASN A 62 2.58 -1.60 -4.36
N LEU A 63 2.94 -0.42 -3.86
CA LEU A 63 4.26 0.18 -4.02
C LEU A 63 5.15 -0.24 -2.85
N ALA A 64 6.43 -0.48 -3.13
CA ALA A 64 7.42 -0.75 -2.09
C ALA A 64 7.52 0.43 -1.11
N PRO A 65 7.74 0.15 0.19
CA PRO A 65 7.95 1.19 1.21
C PRO A 65 9.21 2.00 0.91
N VAL A 66 9.28 3.21 1.47
CA VAL A 66 10.45 4.11 1.37
C VAL A 66 11.00 4.47 2.75
N PRO A 67 12.31 4.77 2.85
CA PRO A 67 12.91 5.30 4.07
C PRO A 67 12.21 6.59 4.52
N GLY A 68 11.87 6.67 5.81
CA GLY A 68 11.13 7.81 6.40
C GLY A 68 9.64 7.83 6.06
N GLY A 69 9.12 6.78 5.41
CA GLY A 69 7.70 6.67 5.06
C GLY A 69 6.80 6.16 6.18
N ASP A 70 7.35 5.75 7.33
CA ASP A 70 6.60 5.34 8.52
C ASP A 70 6.38 6.51 9.50
N ASP A 71 7.05 7.65 9.27
CA ASP A 71 6.85 8.85 10.05
C ASP A 71 5.64 9.63 9.51
N PRO A 72 4.60 9.88 10.32
CA PRO A 72 3.41 10.59 9.87
C PRO A 72 3.75 12.05 9.56
N VAL A 73 3.63 12.42 8.29
CA VAL A 73 3.80 13.79 7.82
C VAL A 73 2.55 14.58 8.20
N ARG A 74 2.71 15.58 9.06
CA ARG A 74 1.64 16.54 9.37
C ARG A 74 1.98 17.88 8.74
N ARG A 75 1.02 18.48 8.06
CA ARG A 75 1.17 19.87 7.64
C ARG A 75 1.19 20.77 8.87
N LEU A 76 1.97 21.85 8.81
CA LEU A 76 2.17 22.78 9.93
C LEU A 76 0.86 23.47 10.35
N ASP A 77 -0.11 23.59 9.42
CA ASP A 77 -1.45 24.15 9.62
C ASP A 77 -2.38 23.24 10.44
N THR A 78 -2.04 21.96 10.61
CA THR A 78 -2.80 20.96 11.39
C THR A 78 -2.12 20.61 12.71
N ALA A 79 -1.17 21.44 13.15
CA ALA A 79 -0.50 21.27 14.43
C ALA A 79 -1.51 21.25 15.59
N PRO A 80 -1.37 20.33 16.56
CA PRO A 80 -2.18 20.36 17.76
C PRO A 80 -2.00 21.70 18.48
N VAL A 81 -3.11 22.30 18.93
CA VAL A 81 -3.16 23.64 19.55
C VAL A 81 -2.36 23.75 20.87
N LYS A 82 -1.72 22.66 21.33
CA LYS A 82 -0.86 22.63 22.52
C LYS A 82 0.59 22.42 22.12
N GLY A 83 1.27 23.52 21.79
CA GLY A 83 2.71 23.52 21.54
C GLY A 83 3.29 24.92 21.32
N GLY A 84 2.61 25.95 21.82
CA GLY A 84 3.05 27.33 21.76
C GLY A 84 3.63 27.79 23.09
N GLU A 85 4.58 27.05 23.66
CA GLU A 85 5.48 27.59 24.69
C GLU A 85 6.85 27.72 24.05
N LYS A 86 7.08 28.91 23.47
CA LYS A 86 8.41 29.34 23.08
C LYS A 86 9.18 29.63 24.37
N ALA A 87 10.30 28.95 24.56
CA ALA A 87 11.36 29.39 25.47
C ALA A 87 11.96 30.73 24.98
#